data_AF-A0A1L8ZBM3-F1
#
_entry.id   AF-A0A1L8ZBM3-F1
#
_cell.length_a   1.000
_cell.length_b   1.000
_cell.length_c   1.000
_cell.angle_alpha   90.00
_cell.angle_beta   90.00
_cell.angle_gamma   90.00
#
_symmetry.space_group_name_H-M   'P 1'
#
loop_
_entity.id
_entity.type
_entity.pdbx_description
1 polymer ?
#
loop_
_entity_poly.entity_id
_entity_poly.type
_entity_poly.pdbx_seq_one_letter_code
_entity_poly.pdbx_strand_id
1 'polypeptide(L)'
;ERRQIIANAKSQMLKEKNQQDRDIRDRKNEIVNLEKRLLQREETLDKRISALDKQQSRVDFKIKEFEQKEKVIREKEVDLVKRLENISGLTREDARKIVIEKVEHESKRDAQVIINKSEQEAQLLADKVAKDILVSTMQRIVTEVSSEFTVASVELPNDEMKGRIIGKEGRNIRALETLIGADIIIDDTPEAVVISCFDPIRKELAKRTLERLVTDGRIHPARIEEVVYN
;
A
#
# COMPACT_ATOMS: atom_id res chain seq x y z
N GLU A 1 -78.72 -99.15 -29.46
CA GLU A 1 -78.24 -97.80 -29.79
C GLU A 1 -78.89 -96.67 -28.97
N ARG A 2 -80.20 -96.39 -29.07
CA ARG A 2 -80.85 -95.27 -28.31
C ARG A 2 -80.63 -95.29 -26.78
N ARG A 3 -80.71 -96.47 -26.13
CA ARG A 3 -80.43 -96.60 -24.67
C ARG A 3 -78.98 -96.28 -24.29
N GLN A 4 -78.03 -96.54 -25.19
CA GLN A 4 -76.60 -96.35 -24.96
C GLN A 4 -76.21 -94.87 -25.13
N ILE A 5 -76.82 -94.19 -26.10
CA ILE A 5 -76.70 -92.73 -26.29
C ILE A 5 -77.25 -91.97 -25.07
N ILE A 6 -78.42 -92.38 -24.55
CA ILE A 6 -79.01 -91.76 -23.35
C ILE A 6 -78.16 -92.01 -22.10
N ALA A 7 -77.57 -93.20 -21.95
CA ALA A 7 -76.67 -93.50 -20.84
C ALA A 7 -75.37 -92.69 -20.90
N ASN A 8 -74.78 -92.55 -22.09
CA ASN A 8 -73.58 -91.73 -22.30
C ASN A 8 -73.86 -90.24 -22.05
N ALA A 9 -74.99 -89.71 -22.55
CA ALA A 9 -75.41 -88.34 -22.27
C ALA A 9 -75.62 -88.10 -20.76
N LYS A 10 -76.28 -89.03 -20.05
CA LYS A 10 -76.43 -88.95 -18.59
C LYS A 10 -75.08 -88.99 -17.86
N SER A 11 -74.15 -89.83 -18.30
CA SER A 11 -72.81 -89.89 -17.72
C SER A 11 -72.01 -88.62 -17.96
N GLN A 12 -72.13 -88.00 -19.14
CA GLN A 12 -71.45 -86.76 -19.47
C GLN A 12 -72.03 -85.58 -18.69
N MET A 13 -73.35 -85.47 -18.60
CA MET A 13 -74.02 -84.48 -17.75
C MET A 13 -73.64 -84.62 -16.28
N LEU A 14 -73.50 -85.84 -15.76
CA LEU A 14 -73.07 -86.06 -14.38
C LEU A 14 -71.60 -85.64 -14.17
N LYS A 15 -70.72 -85.88 -15.15
CA LYS A 15 -69.33 -85.42 -15.11
C LYS A 15 -69.24 -83.89 -15.16
N GLU A 16 -69.97 -83.25 -16.07
CA GLU A 16 -70.03 -81.78 -16.18
C GLU A 16 -70.59 -81.15 -14.91
N LYS A 17 -71.67 -81.71 -14.34
CA LYS A 17 -72.21 -81.24 -13.06
C LYS A 17 -71.19 -81.38 -11.92
N ASN A 18 -70.51 -82.52 -11.82
CA ASN A 18 -69.46 -82.71 -10.81
C ASN A 18 -68.27 -81.77 -10.99
N GLN A 19 -67.92 -81.42 -12.24
CA GLN A 19 -66.87 -80.44 -12.52
C GLN A 19 -67.32 -79.02 -12.12
N GLN A 20 -68.54 -78.62 -12.48
CA GLN A 20 -69.11 -77.33 -12.06
C GLN A 20 -69.23 -77.24 -10.54
N ASP A 21 -69.67 -78.30 -9.87
CA ASP A 21 -69.76 -78.35 -8.40
C ASP A 21 -68.39 -78.23 -7.74
N ARG A 22 -67.32 -78.73 -8.37
CA ARG A 22 -65.93 -78.54 -7.92
C ARG A 22 -65.46 -77.11 -8.15
N ASP A 23 -65.62 -76.57 -9.35
CA ASP A 23 -65.21 -75.21 -9.70
C ASP A 23 -65.92 -74.15 -8.83
N ILE A 24 -67.22 -74.36 -8.53
CA ILE A 24 -67.98 -73.51 -7.59
C ILE A 24 -67.41 -73.62 -6.18
N ARG A 25 -67.03 -74.81 -5.74
CA ARG A 25 -66.44 -75.03 -4.41
C ARG A 25 -65.07 -74.35 -4.30
N ASP A 26 -64.25 -74.46 -5.33
CA ASP A 26 -62.92 -73.84 -5.38
C ASP A 26 -63.01 -72.32 -5.42
N ARG A 27 -63.90 -71.75 -6.26
CA ARG A 27 -64.20 -70.31 -6.25
C ARG A 27 -64.72 -69.83 -4.91
N LYS A 28 -65.60 -70.60 -4.25
CA LYS A 28 -66.11 -70.24 -2.92
C LYS A 28 -64.99 -70.22 -1.89
N ASN A 29 -64.08 -71.20 -1.93
CA ASN A 29 -62.93 -71.24 -1.04
C ASN A 29 -61.96 -70.08 -1.30
N GLU A 30 -61.73 -69.72 -2.58
CA GLU A 30 -60.92 -68.56 -2.97
C GLU A 30 -61.52 -67.25 -2.45
N ILE A 31 -62.83 -67.04 -2.61
CA ILE A 31 -63.54 -65.87 -2.08
C ILE A 31 -63.39 -65.78 -0.57
N VAL A 32 -63.60 -66.87 0.16
CA VAL A 32 -63.44 -66.89 1.64
C VAL A 32 -61.99 -66.56 2.05
N ASN A 33 -61.00 -67.03 1.29
CA ASN A 33 -59.59 -66.69 1.56
C ASN A 33 -59.28 -65.22 1.25
N LEU A 34 -59.83 -64.67 0.17
CA LEU A 34 -59.70 -63.25 -0.16
C LEU A 34 -60.38 -62.37 0.89
N GLU A 35 -61.57 -62.74 1.33
CA GLU A 35 -62.33 -62.02 2.39
C GLU A 35 -61.55 -62.01 3.71
N LYS A 36 -60.98 -63.15 4.12
CA LYS A 36 -60.10 -63.21 5.30
C LYS A 36 -58.86 -62.31 5.15
N ARG A 37 -58.22 -62.29 3.97
CA ARG A 37 -57.06 -61.42 3.72
C ARG A 37 -57.44 -59.94 3.72
N LEU A 38 -58.63 -59.60 3.21
CA LEU A 38 -59.16 -58.24 3.22
C LEU A 38 -59.45 -57.76 4.64
N LEU A 39 -60.13 -58.57 5.46
CA LEU A 39 -60.39 -58.27 6.87
C LEU A 39 -59.09 -58.07 7.67
N GLN A 40 -58.10 -58.95 7.48
CA GLN A 40 -56.79 -58.76 8.12
C GLN A 40 -56.12 -57.45 7.69
N ARG A 41 -56.25 -57.08 6.42
CA ARG A 41 -55.68 -55.82 5.91
C ARG A 41 -56.43 -54.62 6.49
N GLU A 42 -57.75 -54.67 6.57
CA GLU A 42 -58.59 -53.63 7.18
C GLU A 42 -58.20 -53.41 8.65
N GLU A 43 -58.13 -54.47 9.45
CA GLU A 43 -57.67 -54.38 10.85
C GLU A 43 -56.26 -53.77 10.97
N THR A 44 -55.34 -54.11 10.06
CA THR A 44 -53.99 -53.52 10.07
C THR A 44 -53.99 -52.04 9.68
N LEU A 45 -54.89 -51.64 8.78
CA LEU A 45 -55.04 -50.25 8.37
C LEU A 45 -55.65 -49.42 9.50
N ASP A 46 -56.69 -49.92 10.17
CA ASP A 46 -57.31 -49.25 11.31
C ASP A 46 -56.31 -49.04 12.46
N LYS A 47 -55.48 -50.04 12.74
CA LYS A 47 -54.39 -49.91 13.73
C LYS A 47 -53.38 -48.84 13.32
N ARG A 48 -53.04 -48.73 12.03
CA ARG A 48 -52.14 -47.69 11.52
C ARG A 48 -52.77 -46.30 11.58
N ILE A 49 -54.03 -46.16 11.21
CA ILE A 49 -54.77 -44.90 11.29
C ILE A 49 -54.81 -44.40 12.73
N SER A 50 -55.20 -45.26 13.67
CA SER A 50 -55.20 -44.91 15.10
C SER A 50 -53.81 -44.52 15.63
N ALA A 51 -52.75 -45.19 15.16
CA ALA A 51 -51.38 -44.83 15.54
C ALA A 51 -50.97 -43.46 14.95
N LEU A 52 -51.34 -43.17 13.71
CA LEU A 52 -51.08 -41.89 13.05
C LEU A 52 -51.84 -40.75 13.73
N ASP A 53 -53.11 -40.94 14.09
CA ASP A 53 -53.91 -39.92 14.78
C ASP A 53 -53.32 -39.57 16.16
N LYS A 54 -52.83 -40.58 16.89
CA LYS A 54 -52.11 -40.38 18.16
C LYS A 54 -50.80 -39.62 17.94
N GLN A 55 -50.06 -39.95 16.88
CA GLN A 55 -48.82 -39.25 16.56
C GLN A 55 -49.09 -37.80 16.17
N GLN A 56 -50.10 -37.54 15.35
CA GLN A 56 -50.52 -36.20 14.93
C GLN A 56 -50.89 -35.35 16.15
N SER A 57 -51.74 -35.88 17.03
CA SER A 57 -52.15 -35.19 18.26
C SER A 57 -50.95 -34.85 19.16
N ARG A 58 -49.94 -35.74 19.23
CA ARG A 58 -48.71 -35.50 19.99
C ARG A 58 -47.84 -34.42 19.35
N VAL A 59 -47.76 -34.38 18.02
CA VAL A 59 -47.03 -33.35 17.28
C VAL A 59 -47.70 -31.99 17.47
N ASP A 60 -49.02 -31.91 17.33
CA ASP A 60 -49.79 -30.67 17.51
C ASP A 60 -49.64 -30.11 18.93
N PHE A 61 -49.64 -30.99 19.94
CA PHE A 61 -49.36 -30.58 21.32
C PHE A 61 -47.96 -30.00 21.48
N LYS A 62 -46.94 -30.65 20.91
CA LYS A 62 -45.56 -30.17 20.97
C LYS A 62 -45.39 -28.83 20.25
N ILE A 63 -46.03 -28.63 19.10
CA ILE A 63 -45.97 -27.36 18.37
C ILE A 63 -46.49 -26.23 19.26
N LYS A 64 -47.66 -26.40 19.89
CA LYS A 64 -48.21 -25.41 20.83
C LYS A 64 -47.28 -25.14 22.01
N GLU A 65 -46.64 -26.17 22.55
CA GLU A 65 -45.67 -26.03 23.65
C GLU A 65 -44.44 -25.23 23.21
N PHE A 66 -43.93 -25.47 22.00
CA PHE A 66 -42.80 -24.73 21.43
C PHE A 66 -43.16 -23.26 21.17
N GLU A 67 -44.32 -22.99 20.59
CA GLU A 67 -44.80 -21.62 20.36
C GLU A 67 -44.90 -20.81 21.67
N GLN A 68 -45.41 -21.43 22.74
CA GLN A 68 -45.46 -20.80 24.06
C GLN A 68 -44.07 -20.54 24.62
N LYS A 69 -43.15 -21.51 24.54
CA LYS A 69 -41.77 -21.36 25.00
C LYS A 69 -41.04 -20.26 24.24
N GLU A 70 -41.21 -20.20 22.92
CA GLU A 70 -40.59 -19.21 22.06
C GLU A 70 -41.07 -17.79 22.41
N LYS A 71 -42.37 -17.63 22.70
CA LYS A 71 -42.92 -16.35 23.16
C LYS A 71 -42.30 -15.90 24.50
N VAL A 72 -42.19 -16.81 25.47
CA VAL A 72 -41.58 -16.51 26.78
C VAL A 72 -40.10 -16.15 26.65
N ILE A 73 -39.36 -16.84 25.76
CA ILE A 73 -37.94 -16.54 25.52
C ILE A 73 -37.80 -15.14 24.93
N ARG A 74 -38.59 -14.79 23.91
CA ARG A 74 -38.57 -13.44 23.31
C ARG A 74 -38.87 -12.34 24.33
N GLU A 75 -39.86 -12.55 25.19
CA GLU A 75 -40.19 -11.60 26.26
C GLU A 75 -39.02 -11.42 27.24
N LYS A 76 -38.35 -12.51 27.62
CA LYS A 76 -37.17 -12.47 28.50
C LYS A 76 -35.96 -11.80 27.84
N GLU A 77 -35.73 -12.02 26.54
CA GLU A 77 -34.65 -11.34 25.82
C GLU A 77 -34.83 -9.83 25.83
N VAL A 78 -36.07 -9.36 25.59
CA VAL A 78 -36.38 -7.93 25.64
C VAL A 78 -36.17 -7.37 27.05
N ASP A 79 -36.58 -8.09 28.10
CA ASP A 79 -36.37 -7.66 29.49
C ASP A 79 -34.88 -7.66 29.86
N LEU A 80 -34.11 -8.66 29.43
CA LEU A 80 -32.66 -8.73 29.65
C LEU A 80 -31.93 -7.58 28.97
N VAL A 81 -32.27 -7.25 27.73
CA VAL A 81 -31.69 -6.10 27.02
C VAL A 81 -31.98 -4.81 27.80
N LYS A 82 -33.23 -4.59 28.22
CA LYS A 82 -33.59 -3.40 29.02
C LYS A 82 -32.84 -3.34 30.35
N ARG A 83 -32.70 -4.47 31.05
CA ARG A 83 -31.93 -4.54 32.30
C ARG A 83 -30.46 -4.26 32.07
N LEU A 84 -29.88 -4.78 30.99
CA LEU A 84 -28.50 -4.50 30.62
C LEU A 84 -28.30 -3.03 30.30
N GLU A 85 -29.23 -2.40 29.55
CA GLU A 85 -29.22 -0.96 29.28
C GLU A 85 -29.33 -0.13 30.58
N ASN A 86 -30.17 -0.56 31.52
CA ASN A 86 -30.31 0.12 32.82
C ASN A 86 -29.06 -0.05 33.71
N ILE A 87 -28.42 -1.22 33.71
CA ILE A 87 -27.22 -1.50 34.53
C ILE A 87 -25.99 -0.80 33.94
N SER A 88 -25.84 -0.80 32.61
CA SER A 88 -24.73 -0.11 31.95
C SER A 88 -24.88 1.41 31.98
N GLY A 89 -26.09 1.92 32.21
CA GLY A 89 -26.42 3.35 32.08
C GLY A 89 -26.25 3.87 30.65
N LEU A 90 -26.11 2.96 29.69
CA LEU A 90 -25.83 3.26 28.29
C LEU A 90 -26.84 2.52 27.43
N THR A 91 -27.49 3.25 26.52
CA THR A 91 -28.30 2.60 25.49
C THR A 91 -27.40 1.85 24.50
N ARG A 92 -27.97 0.93 23.74
CA ARG A 92 -27.24 0.24 22.65
C ARG A 92 -26.61 1.22 21.65
N GLU A 93 -27.27 2.35 21.40
CA GLU A 93 -26.74 3.39 20.51
C GLU A 93 -25.55 4.13 21.13
N ASP A 94 -25.59 4.42 22.43
CA ASP A 94 -24.49 5.08 23.13
C ASP A 94 -23.25 4.18 23.19
N ALA A 95 -23.44 2.89 23.47
CA ALA A 95 -22.35 1.92 23.42
C ALA A 95 -21.71 1.85 22.03
N ARG A 96 -22.52 1.92 20.97
CA ARG A 96 -22.02 1.96 19.58
C ARG A 96 -21.23 3.24 19.29
N LYS A 97 -21.71 4.40 19.75
CA LYS A 97 -21.01 5.68 19.59
C LYS A 97 -19.65 5.66 20.27
N ILE A 98 -19.57 5.19 21.51
CA ILE A 98 -18.31 5.10 22.26
C ILE A 98 -17.28 4.23 21.53
N VAL A 99 -17.70 3.09 20.98
CA VAL A 99 -16.81 2.23 20.20
C VAL A 99 -16.32 2.93 18.94
N ILE A 100 -17.21 3.60 18.22
CA ILE A 100 -16.85 4.34 16.99
C ILE A 100 -15.88 5.49 17.32
N GLU A 101 -16.17 6.31 18.33
CA GLU A 101 -15.31 7.42 18.75
C GLU A 101 -13.91 6.94 19.16
N LYS A 102 -13.84 5.80 19.84
CA LYS A 102 -12.55 5.20 20.23
C LYS A 102 -11.74 4.77 19.01
N VAL A 103 -12.38 4.09 18.05
CA VAL A 103 -11.73 3.68 16.80
C VAL A 103 -11.28 4.89 15.99
N GLU A 104 -12.09 5.95 15.92
CA GLU A 104 -11.70 7.20 15.25
C GLU A 104 -10.47 7.84 15.90
N HIS A 105 -10.43 7.91 17.24
CA HIS A 105 -9.32 8.49 17.96
C HIS A 105 -8.02 7.70 17.79
N GLU A 106 -8.10 6.37 17.86
CA GLU A 106 -6.95 5.48 17.58
C GLU A 106 -6.47 5.64 16.14
N SER A 107 -7.38 5.64 15.16
CA SER A 107 -7.04 5.82 13.74
C SER A 107 -6.37 7.16 13.46
N LYS A 108 -6.84 8.25 14.07
CA LYS A 108 -6.20 9.57 13.95
C LYS A 108 -4.79 9.58 14.51
N ARG A 109 -4.56 8.90 15.64
CA ARG A 109 -3.23 8.80 16.25
C ARG A 109 -2.26 8.05 15.34
N ASP A 110 -2.69 6.93 14.79
CA ASP A 110 -1.87 6.11 13.90
C ASP A 110 -1.56 6.85 12.59
N ALA A 111 -2.54 7.57 12.04
CA ALA A 111 -2.34 8.45 10.89
C ALA A 111 -1.28 9.53 11.17
N GLN A 112 -1.32 10.17 12.35
CA GLN A 112 -0.33 11.18 12.72
C GLN A 112 1.10 10.62 12.78
N VAL A 113 1.27 9.39 13.29
CA VAL A 113 2.58 8.74 13.32
C VAL A 113 3.12 8.52 11.91
N ILE A 114 2.27 8.08 10.98
CA ILE A 114 2.64 7.88 9.57
C ILE A 114 3.02 9.22 8.92
N ILE A 115 2.23 10.27 9.15
CA ILE A 115 2.50 11.62 8.62
C ILE A 115 3.87 12.11 9.10
N ASN A 116 4.13 12.07 10.41
CA ASN A 116 5.40 12.53 10.97
C ASN A 116 6.60 11.76 10.42
N LYS A 117 6.46 10.44 10.24
CA LYS A 117 7.51 9.60 9.65
C LYS A 117 7.77 9.98 8.19
N SER A 118 6.70 10.17 7.41
CA SER A 118 6.77 10.58 5.99
C SER A 118 7.44 11.95 5.85
N GLU A 119 7.08 12.91 6.70
CA GLU A 119 7.71 14.25 6.72
C GLU A 119 9.20 14.18 7.03
N GLN A 120 9.61 13.36 8.02
CA GLN A 120 11.03 13.17 8.34
C GLN A 120 11.80 12.55 7.17
N GLU A 121 11.25 11.52 6.52
CA GLU A 121 11.87 10.90 5.35
C GLU A 121 11.98 11.89 4.18
N ALA A 122 10.93 12.69 3.95
CA ALA A 122 10.93 13.72 2.92
C ALA A 122 11.99 14.79 3.19
N GLN A 123 12.14 15.25 4.44
CA GLN A 123 13.16 16.24 4.81
C GLN A 123 14.57 15.69 4.61
N LEU A 124 14.85 14.46 5.04
CA LEU A 124 16.15 13.82 4.85
C LEU A 124 16.50 13.66 3.36
N LEU A 125 15.51 13.30 2.55
CA LEU A 125 15.69 13.16 1.10
C LEU A 125 15.91 14.51 0.43
N ALA A 126 15.15 15.55 0.83
CA ALA A 126 15.32 16.91 0.37
C ALA A 126 16.73 17.43 0.68
N ASP A 127 17.22 17.25 1.91
CA ASP A 127 18.56 17.66 2.32
C ASP A 127 19.65 16.95 1.51
N LYS A 128 19.47 15.65 1.24
CA LYS A 128 20.41 14.88 0.41
C LYS A 128 20.43 15.39 -1.03
N VAL A 129 19.26 15.55 -1.65
CA VAL A 129 19.13 16.06 -3.03
C VAL A 129 19.70 17.47 -3.13
N ALA A 130 19.43 18.34 -2.16
CA ALA A 130 19.97 19.70 -2.14
C ALA A 130 21.51 19.70 -2.10
N LYS A 131 22.12 18.85 -1.28
CA LYS A 131 23.59 18.69 -1.22
C LYS A 131 24.15 18.18 -2.55
N ASP A 132 23.52 17.18 -3.16
CA ASP A 132 23.95 16.63 -4.46
C ASP A 132 23.89 17.70 -5.56
N ILE A 133 22.83 18.52 -5.59
CA ILE A 133 22.70 19.66 -6.52
C ILE A 133 23.80 20.69 -6.29
N LEU A 134 24.08 21.05 -5.04
CA LEU A 134 25.13 22.02 -4.72
C LEU A 134 26.50 21.52 -5.16
N VAL A 135 26.83 20.26 -4.86
CA VAL A 135 28.10 19.63 -5.27
C VAL A 135 28.21 19.62 -6.80
N SER A 136 27.16 19.18 -7.50
CA SER A 136 27.16 19.15 -8.96
C SER A 136 27.30 20.55 -9.57
N THR A 137 26.65 21.55 -8.98
CA THR A 137 26.73 22.95 -9.43
C THR A 137 28.13 23.51 -9.22
N MET A 138 28.72 23.29 -8.03
CA MET A 138 30.10 23.71 -7.75
C MET A 138 31.09 23.08 -8.73
N GLN A 139 30.99 21.77 -8.97
CA GLN A 139 31.85 21.06 -9.93
C GLN A 139 31.78 21.65 -11.34
N ARG A 140 30.60 22.12 -11.79
CA ARG A 140 30.42 22.78 -13.09
C ARG A 140 30.99 24.19 -13.14
N ILE A 141 30.82 24.97 -12.07
CA ILE A 141 31.25 26.38 -12.03
C ILE A 141 32.77 26.51 -11.87
N VAL A 142 33.42 25.62 -11.11
CA VAL A 142 34.86 25.69 -10.81
C VAL A 142 35.71 25.72 -12.09
N THR A 143 35.31 25.02 -13.16
CA THR A 143 36.04 25.02 -14.43
C THR A 143 35.96 26.36 -15.19
N GLU A 144 34.85 27.09 -15.08
CA GLU A 144 34.67 28.38 -15.77
C GLU A 144 35.30 29.54 -14.97
N VAL A 145 35.22 29.48 -13.65
CA VAL A 145 35.74 30.52 -12.76
C VAL A 145 37.27 30.48 -12.66
N SER A 146 37.91 29.32 -12.80
CA SER A 146 39.37 29.22 -12.67
C SER A 146 40.14 30.05 -13.70
N SER A 147 39.64 30.22 -14.93
CA SER A 147 40.32 31.04 -15.96
C SER A 147 40.22 32.54 -15.70
N GLU A 148 39.09 33.02 -15.18
CA GLU A 148 38.90 34.45 -14.87
C GLU A 148 39.64 34.86 -13.58
N PHE A 149 39.80 33.92 -12.64
CA PHE A 149 40.40 34.21 -11.34
C PHE A 149 41.91 34.07 -11.33
N THR A 150 42.51 33.26 -12.21
CA THR A 150 43.96 32.98 -12.15
C THR A 150 44.86 33.95 -12.90
N VAL A 151 44.31 34.72 -13.85
CA VAL A 151 45.11 35.60 -14.71
C VAL A 151 44.57 37.04 -14.71
N ALA A 152 45.47 38.02 -14.77
CA ALA A 152 45.15 39.43 -15.01
C ALA A 152 46.22 40.05 -15.91
N SER A 153 45.83 40.96 -16.81
CA SER A 153 46.77 41.71 -17.66
C SER A 153 46.85 43.16 -17.19
N VAL A 154 48.05 43.74 -17.25
CA VAL A 154 48.31 45.17 -17.01
C VAL A 154 48.95 45.76 -18.25
N GLU A 155 48.34 46.82 -18.77
CA GLU A 155 48.84 47.58 -19.91
C GLU A 155 49.98 48.51 -19.47
N LEU A 156 51.02 48.60 -20.30
CA LEU A 156 52.21 49.41 -20.09
C LEU A 156 52.25 50.53 -21.14
N PRO A 157 52.75 51.72 -20.79
CA PRO A 157 52.79 52.84 -21.72
C PRO A 157 53.88 52.70 -22.82
N ASN A 158 54.84 51.79 -22.65
CA ASN A 158 55.88 51.45 -23.63
C ASN A 158 56.69 50.21 -23.16
N ASP A 159 57.48 49.64 -24.07
CA ASP A 159 58.38 48.51 -23.76
C ASP A 159 59.58 48.90 -22.87
N GLU A 160 59.93 50.19 -22.76
CA GLU A 160 60.95 50.64 -21.82
C GLU A 160 60.52 50.36 -20.37
N MET A 161 59.22 50.55 -20.06
CA MET A 161 58.64 50.21 -18.77
C MET A 161 58.65 48.70 -18.51
N LYS A 162 58.43 47.87 -19.54
CA LYS A 162 58.58 46.41 -19.46
C LYS A 162 60.01 46.03 -19.04
N GLY A 163 61.02 46.68 -19.63
CA GLY A 163 62.43 46.53 -19.24
C GLY A 163 62.74 46.94 -17.79
N ARG A 164 62.11 48.01 -17.30
CA ARG A 164 62.25 48.47 -15.90
C ARG A 164 61.56 47.53 -14.89
N ILE A 165 60.43 46.93 -15.25
CA ILE A 165 59.72 45.91 -14.44
C ILE A 165 60.60 44.67 -14.27
N ILE A 166 61.29 44.22 -15.32
CA ILE A 166 62.27 43.12 -15.23
C ILE A 166 63.44 43.53 -14.33
N GLY A 167 64.06 44.67 -14.62
CA GLY A 167 65.29 45.13 -13.97
C GLY A 167 66.52 44.31 -14.37
N LYS A 168 67.72 44.78 -14.00
CA LYS A 168 68.98 44.05 -14.29
C LYS A 168 68.94 42.67 -13.62
N GLU A 169 69.14 41.61 -14.41
CA GLU A 169 69.09 40.20 -13.96
C GLU A 169 67.75 39.76 -13.35
N GLY A 170 66.64 40.44 -13.65
CA GLY A 170 65.32 40.09 -13.11
C GLY A 170 65.14 40.51 -11.64
N ARG A 171 65.98 41.41 -11.12
CA ARG A 171 65.94 41.81 -9.70
C ARG A 171 64.62 42.44 -9.27
N ASN A 172 63.99 43.21 -10.15
CA ASN A 172 62.77 43.94 -9.83
C ASN A 172 61.55 43.02 -9.88
N ILE A 173 61.44 42.20 -10.94
CA ILE A 173 60.35 41.24 -11.08
C ILE A 173 60.36 40.20 -9.95
N ARG A 174 61.53 39.65 -9.58
CA ARG A 174 61.64 38.72 -8.44
C ARG A 174 61.23 39.36 -7.12
N ALA A 175 61.55 40.65 -6.92
CA ALA A 175 61.15 41.37 -5.71
C ALA A 175 59.62 41.54 -5.66
N LEU A 176 58.98 41.89 -6.78
CA LEU A 176 57.53 41.95 -6.91
C LEU A 176 56.88 40.58 -6.62
N GLU A 177 57.36 39.52 -7.28
CA GLU A 177 56.84 38.17 -7.12
C GLU A 177 56.98 37.67 -5.69
N THR A 178 58.12 37.93 -5.05
CA THR A 178 58.39 37.48 -3.67
C THR A 178 57.57 38.25 -2.65
N LEU A 179 57.42 39.57 -2.81
CA LEU A 179 56.68 40.41 -1.86
C LEU A 179 55.17 40.20 -1.96
N ILE A 180 54.64 40.04 -3.17
CA ILE A 180 53.19 39.91 -3.40
C ILE A 180 52.75 38.43 -3.36
N GLY A 181 53.64 37.51 -3.71
CA GLY A 181 53.34 36.08 -3.81
C GLY A 181 52.44 35.73 -5.01
N ALA A 182 52.70 36.38 -6.15
CA ALA A 182 52.05 36.17 -7.44
C ALA A 182 53.12 36.12 -8.55
N ASP A 183 52.93 35.29 -9.57
CA ASP A 183 53.89 35.14 -10.66
C ASP A 183 53.63 36.21 -11.73
N ILE A 184 54.68 36.83 -12.25
CA ILE A 184 54.58 37.86 -13.28
C ILE A 184 55.20 37.28 -14.56
N ILE A 185 54.37 37.03 -15.55
CA ILE A 185 54.74 36.45 -16.83
C ILE A 185 54.95 37.57 -17.83
N ILE A 186 56.14 37.57 -18.42
CA ILE A 186 56.54 38.49 -19.48
C ILE A 186 56.67 37.66 -20.75
N ASP A 187 55.74 37.85 -21.68
CA ASP A 187 55.69 37.14 -22.97
C ASP A 187 55.91 38.11 -24.15
N ASP A 188 55.69 37.63 -25.38
CA ASP A 188 55.84 38.41 -26.62
C ASP A 188 54.72 39.43 -26.85
N THR A 189 53.78 39.58 -25.91
CA THR A 189 52.72 40.60 -26.00
C THR A 189 53.34 42.01 -25.84
N PRO A 190 53.25 42.89 -26.85
CA PRO A 190 53.78 44.24 -26.75
C PRO A 190 53.00 45.04 -25.71
N GLU A 191 53.69 45.93 -24.98
CA GLU A 191 53.05 46.89 -24.07
C GLU A 191 52.13 46.26 -22.99
N ALA A 192 52.33 44.99 -22.64
CA ALA A 192 51.55 44.31 -21.59
C ALA A 192 52.37 43.32 -20.78
N VAL A 193 51.93 43.08 -19.55
CA VAL A 193 52.47 42.07 -18.65
C VAL A 193 51.32 41.28 -18.03
N VAL A 194 51.50 39.97 -17.93
CA VAL A 194 50.49 39.04 -17.45
C VAL A 194 50.81 38.62 -16.02
N ILE A 195 49.86 38.76 -15.12
CA ILE A 195 49.95 38.32 -13.72
C ILE A 195 49.22 36.99 -13.60
N SER A 196 49.87 35.97 -13.06
CA SER A 196 49.29 34.67 -12.75
C SER A 196 49.31 34.40 -11.25
N CYS A 197 48.15 34.17 -10.65
CA CYS A 197 48.04 33.82 -9.24
C CYS A 197 46.69 33.13 -8.95
N PHE A 198 46.71 32.06 -8.16
CA PHE A 198 45.50 31.35 -7.73
C PHE A 198 44.68 32.08 -6.65
N ASP A 199 45.28 33.04 -5.96
CA ASP A 199 44.62 33.85 -4.93
C ASP A 199 44.13 35.18 -5.54
N PRO A 200 42.81 35.42 -5.63
CA PRO A 200 42.27 36.64 -6.23
C PRO A 200 42.69 37.92 -5.49
N ILE A 201 42.94 37.83 -4.18
CA ILE A 201 43.38 38.98 -3.37
C ILE A 201 44.80 39.36 -3.77
N ARG A 202 45.71 38.37 -3.87
CA ARG A 202 47.09 38.59 -4.30
C ARG A 202 47.17 39.04 -5.75
N LYS A 203 46.33 38.49 -6.63
CA LYS A 203 46.26 38.91 -8.04
C LYS A 203 45.87 40.39 -8.15
N GLU A 204 44.83 40.82 -7.44
CA GLU A 204 44.38 42.21 -7.46
C GLU A 204 45.42 43.14 -6.81
N LEU A 205 46.07 42.69 -5.73
CA LEU A 205 47.17 43.42 -5.10
C LEU A 205 48.35 43.60 -6.07
N ALA A 206 48.74 42.54 -6.80
CA ALA A 206 49.79 42.60 -7.81
C ALA A 206 49.43 43.57 -8.93
N LYS A 207 48.19 43.50 -9.43
CA LYS A 207 47.69 44.38 -10.49
C LYS A 207 47.79 45.85 -10.08
N ARG A 208 47.22 46.21 -8.93
CA ARG A 208 47.24 47.59 -8.42
C ARG A 208 48.64 48.09 -8.11
N THR A 209 49.49 47.23 -7.55
CA THR A 209 50.88 47.55 -7.28
C THR A 209 51.61 47.88 -8.58
N LEU A 210 51.42 47.06 -9.62
CA LEU A 210 52.05 47.27 -10.92
C LEU A 210 51.53 48.55 -11.59
N GLU A 211 50.22 48.80 -11.59
CA GLU A 211 49.62 50.05 -12.11
C GLU A 211 50.16 51.31 -11.42
N ARG A 212 50.30 51.27 -10.08
CA ARG A 212 50.88 52.38 -9.30
C ARG A 212 52.36 52.60 -9.62
N LEU A 213 53.15 51.54 -9.71
CA LEU A 213 54.57 51.62 -10.06
C LEU A 213 54.79 52.11 -11.50
N VAL A 214 53.90 51.72 -12.41
CA VAL A 214 53.93 52.19 -13.81
C VAL A 214 53.62 53.68 -13.88
N THR A 215 52.62 54.14 -13.11
CA THR A 215 52.24 55.56 -13.03
C THR A 215 53.36 56.42 -12.42
N ASP A 216 54.07 55.90 -11.42
CA ASP A 216 55.19 56.58 -10.74
C ASP A 216 56.49 56.55 -11.59
N GLY A 217 56.65 55.57 -12.49
CA GLY A 217 57.80 55.46 -13.39
C GLY A 217 59.10 55.00 -12.72
N ARG A 218 59.08 54.75 -11.40
CA ARG A 218 60.23 54.33 -10.58
C ARG A 218 60.05 52.91 -10.09
N ILE A 219 60.85 51.99 -10.63
CA ILE A 219 60.76 50.56 -10.30
C ILE A 219 62.12 50.08 -9.78
N HIS A 220 62.20 49.93 -8.46
CA HIS A 220 63.34 49.34 -7.75
C HIS A 220 62.85 48.69 -6.44
N PRO A 221 63.61 47.75 -5.84
CA PRO A 221 63.11 46.91 -4.74
C PRO A 221 62.53 47.70 -3.55
N ALA A 222 63.21 48.76 -3.10
CA ALA A 222 62.72 49.57 -1.98
C ALA A 222 61.38 50.29 -2.27
N ARG A 223 61.13 50.69 -3.52
CA ARG A 223 59.87 51.34 -3.91
C ARG A 223 58.75 50.32 -4.07
N ILE A 224 59.07 49.14 -4.60
CA ILE A 224 58.14 48.01 -4.69
C ILE A 224 57.63 47.68 -3.28
N GLU A 225 58.53 47.54 -2.31
CA GLU A 225 58.18 47.28 -0.91
C GLU A 225 57.25 48.35 -0.34
N GLU A 226 57.58 49.63 -0.55
CA GLU A 226 56.76 50.75 -0.08
C GLU A 226 55.34 50.77 -0.70
N VAL A 227 55.20 50.44 -1.97
CA VAL A 227 53.90 50.44 -2.68
C VAL A 227 53.07 49.21 -2.32
N VAL A 228 53.69 48.07 -1.99
CA VAL A 228 52.98 46.85 -1.57
C VAL A 228 52.39 47.02 -0.16
N TYR A 229 53.08 47.71 0.75
CA TYR A 229 52.66 47.88 2.14
C TYR A 229 51.80 49.14 2.41
N ASN A 230 51.50 49.96 1.38
CA ASN A 230 50.65 51.16 1.46
C ASN A 230 49.41 51.08 0.55
#